data_AF-A0A927TC30-F1
#
_entry.id   AF-A0A927TC30-F1
#
_cell.length_a   1.000
_cell.length_b   1.000
_cell.length_c   1.000
_cell.angle_alpha   90.00
_cell.angle_beta   90.00
_cell.angle_gamma   90.00
#
_symmetry.space_group_name_H-M   'P 1'
#
loop_
_entity.id
_entity.type
_entity.pdbx_description
1 polymer ?
#
loop_
_entity_poly.entity_id
_entity_poly.type
_entity_poly.pdbx_seq_one_letter_code
_entity_poly.pdbx_strand_id
1 'polypeptide(L)'
;MADSGYYYKNATIHFKDFPISASTTLSDEELRLLGKYYLEEMEAFNPGYLSGFYADRYNINYLQTKSDVLKKAEEIFDYEMQQPLEQKYQHSSIHVVRKSPIAQIKKIRYVLLPVWFMTFQYKNKPYTLLLNGQTGCAAGNLPIHKGKAALMFLLSAITVTPIFAFLSHYIYLAFAYEQSRAELGILSVVLIAVYALIIFFGICFGYIATESIIKGLNFSRSKNVQSFVKERQDI
;
A
#
# COMPACT_ATOMS: atom_id res chain seq x y z
N MET A 1 9.88 6.40 42.26
CA MET A 1 11.10 6.24 41.45
C MET A 1 10.71 5.45 40.21
N ALA A 2 10.84 6.03 39.02
CA ALA A 2 10.62 5.28 37.78
C ALA A 2 11.81 4.34 37.59
N ASP A 3 11.55 3.04 37.53
CA ASP A 3 12.57 2.01 37.42
C ASP A 3 13.11 2.00 35.98
N SER A 4 14.34 2.50 35.78
CA SER A 4 14.97 2.58 34.47
C SER A 4 15.80 1.33 34.22
N GLY A 5 15.33 0.44 33.34
CA GLY A 5 16.04 -0.77 32.92
C GLY A 5 16.80 -0.61 31.61
N TYR A 6 17.99 -1.19 31.52
CA TYR A 6 18.73 -1.30 30.26
C TYR A 6 18.42 -2.63 29.57
N TYR A 7 18.15 -2.59 28.27
CA TYR A 7 17.92 -3.77 27.45
C TYR A 7 19.01 -3.89 26.40
N TYR A 8 19.60 -5.08 26.30
CA TYR A 8 20.55 -5.44 25.26
C TYR A 8 19.93 -6.48 24.33
N LYS A 9 20.00 -6.23 23.02
CA LYS A 9 19.53 -7.16 21.99
C LYS A 9 20.58 -7.24 20.90
N ASN A 10 20.94 -8.46 20.52
CA ASN A 10 21.78 -8.76 19.38
C ASN A 10 21.00 -9.65 18.43
N ALA A 11 21.07 -9.37 17.13
CA ALA A 11 20.41 -10.14 16.10
C ALA A 11 21.24 -10.13 14.82
N THR A 12 21.00 -11.12 13.98
CA THR A 12 21.54 -11.19 12.62
C THR A 12 20.38 -11.42 11.66
N ILE A 13 20.27 -10.58 10.64
CA ILE A 13 19.26 -10.72 9.59
C ILE A 13 19.98 -11.10 8.29
N HIS A 14 19.48 -12.15 7.63
CA HIS A 14 19.96 -12.55 6.32
C HIS A 14 18.95 -12.13 5.26
N PHE A 15 19.35 -11.18 4.41
CA PHE A 15 18.58 -10.79 3.25
C PHE A 15 18.87 -11.74 2.09
N LYS A 16 17.81 -12.36 1.56
CA LYS A 16 17.85 -13.14 0.31
C LYS A 16 17.05 -12.39 -0.73
N ASP A 17 17.61 -12.26 -1.93
CA ASP A 17 16.97 -11.67 -3.10
C ASP A 17 16.26 -10.34 -2.79
N PHE A 18 17.08 -9.35 -2.41
CA PHE A 18 16.66 -8.00 -2.04
C PHE A 18 16.70 -7.08 -3.29
N PRO A 19 15.58 -6.91 -4.02
CA PRO A 19 15.58 -6.14 -5.26
C PRO A 19 15.74 -4.65 -4.96
N ILE A 20 16.57 -3.99 -5.77
CA ILE A 20 16.70 -2.54 -5.82
C ILE A 20 16.63 -2.11 -7.28
N SER A 21 16.02 -0.96 -7.55
CA SER A 21 16.02 -0.45 -8.92
C SER A 21 17.45 -0.18 -9.39
N ALA A 22 17.77 -0.66 -10.59
CA ALA A 22 19.03 -0.36 -11.27
C ALA A 22 18.89 0.77 -12.30
N SER A 23 17.68 1.33 -12.42
CA SER A 23 17.33 2.41 -13.36
C SER A 23 16.62 3.55 -12.65
N THR A 24 16.85 4.78 -13.10
CA THR A 24 16.14 5.98 -12.63
C THR A 24 14.80 6.20 -13.34
N THR A 25 14.46 5.43 -14.37
CA THR A 25 13.25 5.66 -15.18
C THR A 25 11.96 5.43 -14.38
N LEU A 26 11.93 4.38 -13.55
CA LEU A 26 10.87 4.11 -12.58
C LEU A 26 11.46 4.19 -11.17
N SER A 27 10.82 4.94 -10.29
CA SER A 27 11.22 5.03 -8.89
C SER A 27 10.96 3.71 -8.14
N ASP A 28 11.70 3.49 -7.05
CA ASP A 28 11.49 2.34 -6.13
C ASP A 28 10.03 2.25 -5.63
N GLU A 29 9.36 3.38 -5.42
CA GLU A 29 7.96 3.43 -5.01
C GLU A 29 7.03 2.94 -6.14
N GLU A 30 7.28 3.37 -7.37
CA GLU A 30 6.53 2.96 -8.56
C GLU A 30 6.69 1.46 -8.84
N LEU A 31 7.90 0.92 -8.70
CA LEU A 31 8.15 -0.51 -8.83
C LEU A 31 7.48 -1.33 -7.73
N ARG A 32 7.40 -0.81 -6.50
CA ARG A 32 6.71 -1.48 -5.39
C ARG A 32 5.21 -1.66 -5.68
N LEU A 33 4.60 -0.78 -6.48
CA LEU A 33 3.19 -0.90 -6.87
C LEU A 33 2.95 -2.09 -7.83
N LEU A 34 3.98 -2.61 -8.50
CA LEU A 34 3.90 -3.83 -9.32
C LEU A 34 3.84 -5.12 -8.46
N GLY A 35 3.83 -4.99 -7.14
CA GLY A 35 3.79 -6.14 -6.24
C GLY A 35 5.11 -6.90 -6.23
N LYS A 36 5.05 -8.14 -5.71
CA LYS A 36 6.22 -9.01 -5.55
C LYS A 36 6.50 -9.78 -6.84
N TYR A 37 7.77 -10.01 -7.13
CA TYR A 37 8.24 -10.97 -8.13
C TYR A 37 8.70 -12.25 -7.42
N TYR A 38 8.42 -13.41 -8.01
CA TYR A 38 8.93 -14.69 -7.54
C TYR A 38 10.33 -14.90 -8.10
N LEU A 39 11.31 -14.43 -7.32
CA LEU A 39 12.72 -14.41 -7.67
C LEU A 39 13.35 -15.82 -7.68
N GLU A 40 12.70 -16.78 -7.05
CA GLU A 40 13.01 -18.21 -7.13
C GLU A 40 12.79 -18.81 -8.52
N GLU A 41 11.94 -18.21 -9.37
CA GLU A 41 11.66 -18.66 -10.74
C GLU A 41 12.60 -18.00 -11.77
N MET A 42 13.66 -17.31 -11.32
CA MET A 42 14.62 -16.68 -12.22
C MET A 42 15.39 -17.71 -13.06
N GLU A 43 15.42 -17.48 -14.37
CA GLU A 43 16.24 -18.24 -15.30
C GLU A 43 17.54 -17.53 -15.67
N ALA A 44 18.49 -18.29 -16.22
CA ALA A 44 19.69 -17.72 -16.80
C ALA A 44 19.32 -16.81 -17.99
N PHE A 45 19.98 -15.65 -18.06
CA PHE A 45 19.71 -14.69 -19.13
C PHE A 45 19.96 -15.29 -20.51
N ASN A 46 18.95 -15.22 -21.38
CA ASN A 46 19.03 -15.54 -22.79
C ASN A 46 18.74 -14.28 -23.62
N PRO A 47 19.62 -13.88 -24.57
CA PRO A 47 19.35 -12.75 -25.46
C PRO A 47 18.02 -12.84 -26.22
N GLY A 48 17.51 -14.05 -26.45
CA GLY A 48 16.20 -14.29 -27.06
C GLY A 48 15.04 -13.64 -26.28
N TYR A 49 15.16 -13.44 -24.97
CA TYR A 49 14.16 -12.75 -24.15
C TYR A 49 14.02 -11.26 -24.48
N LEU A 50 15.02 -10.66 -25.16
CA LEU A 50 14.95 -9.28 -25.62
C LEU A 50 14.33 -9.15 -27.01
N SER A 51 14.14 -10.26 -27.73
CA SER A 51 13.56 -10.22 -29.07
C SER A 51 12.08 -9.87 -28.98
N GLY A 52 11.70 -8.70 -29.51
CA GLY A 52 10.33 -8.20 -29.47
C GLY A 52 9.93 -7.49 -28.16
N PHE A 53 10.87 -7.28 -27.23
CA PHE A 53 10.61 -6.59 -25.96
C PHE A 53 11.55 -5.40 -25.74
N TYR A 54 11.01 -4.31 -25.17
CA TYR A 54 11.83 -3.21 -24.67
C TYR A 54 12.47 -3.63 -23.34
N ALA A 55 13.78 -3.40 -23.22
CA ALA A 55 14.51 -3.62 -21.97
C ALA A 55 15.32 -2.39 -21.60
N ASP A 56 15.22 -1.99 -20.33
CA ASP A 56 16.04 -0.92 -19.79
C ASP A 56 17.46 -1.43 -19.50
N ARG A 57 18.42 -0.58 -19.83
CA ARG A 57 19.77 -0.70 -19.30
C ARG A 57 19.84 -0.04 -17.94
N TYR A 58 20.66 -0.60 -17.06
CA TYR A 58 20.98 0.06 -15.80
C TYR A 58 21.67 1.42 -16.07
N ASN A 59 21.30 2.42 -15.29
CA ASN A 59 21.89 3.77 -15.38
C ASN A 59 22.34 4.31 -14.01
N ILE A 60 22.19 3.52 -12.94
CA ILE A 60 22.65 3.86 -11.60
C ILE A 60 24.06 3.30 -11.37
N ASN A 61 24.91 4.09 -10.72
CA ASN A 61 26.26 3.68 -10.37
C ASN A 61 26.24 2.55 -9.31
N TYR A 62 27.13 1.57 -9.46
CA TYR A 62 27.28 0.46 -8.52
C TYR A 62 27.55 0.92 -7.07
N LEU A 63 28.42 1.90 -6.87
CA LEU A 63 28.76 2.41 -5.53
C LEU A 63 27.55 3.07 -4.87
N GLN A 64 26.76 3.82 -5.64
CA GLN A 64 25.52 4.42 -5.17
C GLN A 64 24.50 3.33 -4.79
N THR A 65 24.26 2.37 -5.69
CA THR A 65 23.37 1.23 -5.43
C THR A 65 23.77 0.46 -4.17
N LYS A 66 25.07 0.21 -4.00
CA LYS A 66 25.61 -0.47 -2.81
C LYS A 66 25.32 0.32 -1.54
N SER A 67 25.54 1.63 -1.55
CA SER A 67 25.22 2.50 -0.41
C SER A 67 23.74 2.45 -0.07
N ASP A 68 22.86 2.53 -1.09
CA ASP A 68 21.41 2.52 -0.91
C ASP A 68 20.91 1.18 -0.33
N VAL A 69 21.44 0.05 -0.83
CA VAL A 69 21.12 -1.28 -0.29
C VAL A 69 21.55 -1.42 1.17
N LEU A 70 22.77 -1.00 1.51
CA LEU A 70 23.28 -1.10 2.87
C LEU A 70 22.45 -0.24 3.82
N LYS A 71 22.15 1.00 3.44
CA LYS A 71 21.30 1.90 4.22
C LYS A 71 19.90 1.32 4.45
N LYS A 72 19.26 0.81 3.39
CA LYS A 72 17.91 0.22 3.48
C LYS A 72 17.90 -1.05 4.34
N ALA A 73 18.97 -1.86 4.27
CA ALA A 73 19.13 -3.04 5.13
C ALA A 73 19.32 -2.65 6.61
N GLU A 74 20.08 -1.61 6.90
CA GLU A 74 20.24 -1.06 8.26
C GLU A 74 18.92 -0.48 8.80
N GLU A 75 18.16 0.25 7.98
CA GLU A 75 16.85 0.78 8.36
C GLU A 75 15.86 -0.34 8.71
N ILE A 76 15.81 -1.41 7.89
CA ILE A 76 14.97 -2.58 8.17
C ILE A 76 15.43 -3.27 9.45
N PHE A 77 16.74 -3.44 9.64
CA PHE A 77 17.29 -4.05 10.85
C PHE A 77 16.92 -3.25 12.10
N ASP A 78 17.09 -1.93 12.08
CA ASP A 78 16.76 -1.05 13.19
C ASP A 78 15.25 -1.13 13.52
N TYR A 79 14.39 -1.15 12.49
CA TYR A 79 12.94 -1.31 12.66
C TYR A 79 12.57 -2.64 13.33
N GLU A 80 13.07 -3.77 12.81
CA GLU A 80 12.81 -5.12 13.38
C GLU A 80 13.36 -5.28 14.80
N MET A 81 14.41 -4.53 15.14
CA MET A 81 14.98 -4.54 16.48
C MET A 81 14.12 -3.75 17.48
N GLN A 82 13.59 -2.60 17.07
CA GLN A 82 12.84 -1.66 17.90
C GLN A 82 11.36 -2.04 18.05
N GLN A 83 10.68 -2.43 16.95
CA GLN A 83 9.23 -2.68 16.95
C GLN A 83 8.75 -3.63 18.06
N PRO A 84 9.40 -4.79 18.32
CA PRO A 84 8.95 -5.67 19.38
C PRO A 84 9.10 -5.07 20.79
N LEU A 85 10.09 -4.19 20.99
CA LEU A 85 10.28 -3.49 22.26
C LEU A 85 9.20 -2.44 22.45
N GLU A 86 8.93 -1.63 21.42
CA GLU A 86 7.84 -0.64 21.45
C GLU A 86 6.49 -1.29 21.73
N GLN A 87 6.20 -2.44 21.10
CA GLN A 87 4.98 -3.19 21.34
C GLN A 87 4.90 -3.80 22.75
N LYS A 88 6.03 -4.21 23.33
CA LYS A 88 6.06 -4.79 24.69
C LYS A 88 5.96 -3.72 25.77
N TYR A 89 6.54 -2.54 25.55
CA TYR A 89 6.65 -1.47 26.53
C TYR A 89 5.90 -0.20 26.06
N GLN A 90 4.68 -0.36 25.52
CA GLN A 90 3.87 0.73 24.94
C GLN A 90 3.63 1.93 25.87
N HIS A 91 3.76 1.74 27.19
CA HIS A 91 3.53 2.75 28.22
C HIS A 91 4.84 3.34 28.78
N SER A 92 5.98 3.04 28.17
CA SER A 92 7.31 3.49 28.63
C SER A 92 8.07 4.17 27.50
N SER A 93 8.81 5.24 27.83
CA SER A 93 9.70 5.89 26.87
C SER A 93 10.91 5.00 26.61
N ILE A 94 11.00 4.44 25.41
CA ILE A 94 12.15 3.67 24.95
C ILE A 94 13.12 4.61 24.24
N HIS A 95 14.39 4.60 24.66
CA HIS A 95 15.45 5.38 24.04
C HIS A 95 16.60 4.48 23.61
N VAL A 96 17.05 4.63 22.37
CA VAL A 96 18.23 3.91 21.86
C VAL A 96 19.48 4.58 22.43
N VAL A 97 20.15 3.91 23.37
CA VAL A 97 21.41 4.39 23.97
C VAL A 97 22.60 4.19 23.02
N ARG A 98 22.65 3.05 22.34
CA ARG A 98 23.73 2.71 21.41
C ARG A 98 23.23 1.74 20.34
N LYS A 99 23.65 1.96 19.09
CA LYS A 99 23.51 1.02 17.98
C LYS A 99 24.82 0.92 17.21
N SER A 100 25.09 -0.27 16.66
CA SER A 100 26.29 -0.53 15.84
C SER A 100 26.03 -1.69 14.86
N PRO A 101 25.02 -1.58 13.98
CA PRO A 101 24.78 -2.60 12.96
C PRO A 101 25.97 -2.67 11.99
N ILE A 102 26.24 -3.87 11.48
CA ILE A 102 27.25 -4.10 10.43
C ILE A 102 26.54 -4.80 9.27
N ALA A 103 26.39 -4.10 8.15
CA ALA A 103 25.80 -4.63 6.94
C ALA A 103 26.88 -5.01 5.92
N GLN A 104 26.70 -6.13 5.23
CA GLN A 104 27.61 -6.62 4.18
C GLN A 104 26.83 -7.20 3.01
N ILE A 105 27.31 -6.94 1.79
CA ILE A 105 26.74 -7.52 0.57
C ILE A 105 27.59 -8.70 0.13
N LYS A 106 26.99 -9.88 0.04
CA LYS A 106 27.69 -11.12 -0.38
C LYS A 106 27.72 -11.30 -1.89
N LYS A 107 26.62 -11.02 -2.58
CA LYS A 107 26.46 -11.27 -4.02
C LYS A 107 25.53 -10.23 -4.63
N ILE A 108 25.89 -9.74 -5.82
CA ILE A 108 25.07 -8.85 -6.62
C ILE A 108 24.83 -9.52 -7.97
N ARG A 109 23.60 -9.45 -8.47
CA ARG A 109 23.19 -9.96 -9.78
C ARG A 109 22.28 -8.93 -10.43
N TYR A 110 22.43 -8.74 -11.74
CA TYR A 110 21.46 -8.01 -12.53
C TYR A 110 20.34 -8.96 -12.96
N VAL A 111 19.11 -8.49 -12.86
CA VAL A 111 17.90 -9.24 -13.19
C VAL A 111 17.02 -8.36 -14.05
N LEU A 112 16.47 -8.93 -15.12
CA LEU A 112 15.41 -8.30 -15.90
C LEU A 112 14.08 -8.83 -15.41
N LEU A 113 13.17 -7.91 -15.09
CA LEU A 113 11.82 -8.24 -14.61
C LEU A 113 10.81 -7.87 -15.70
N PRO A 114 9.86 -8.77 -16.03
CA PRO A 114 8.88 -8.50 -17.07
C PRO A 114 7.83 -7.50 -16.57
N VAL A 115 7.64 -6.40 -17.31
CA VAL A 115 6.63 -5.38 -17.04
C VAL A 115 5.88 -5.08 -18.33
N TRP A 116 4.55 -5.17 -18.28
CA TRP A 116 3.67 -4.70 -19.35
C TRP A 116 3.24 -3.27 -19.05
N PHE A 117 3.02 -2.48 -20.09
CA PHE A 117 2.41 -1.17 -19.95
C PHE A 117 1.28 -1.02 -20.97
N MET A 118 0.22 -0.34 -20.56
CA MET A 118 -0.90 0.01 -21.42
C MET A 118 -1.22 1.49 -21.25
N THR A 119 -1.26 2.21 -22.37
CA THR A 119 -1.63 3.63 -22.39
C THR A 119 -2.92 3.82 -23.18
N PHE A 120 -3.87 4.53 -22.59
CA PHE A 120 -5.13 4.90 -23.23
C PHE A 120 -5.46 6.36 -22.93
N GLN A 121 -6.28 6.97 -23.78
CA GLN A 121 -6.75 8.34 -23.57
C GLN A 121 -8.16 8.35 -23.01
N TYR A 122 -8.39 9.18 -21.99
CA TYR A 122 -9.72 9.45 -21.45
C TYR A 122 -9.87 10.94 -21.19
N LYS A 123 -10.91 11.56 -21.79
CA LYS A 123 -11.14 13.02 -21.75
C LYS A 123 -9.89 13.82 -22.11
N ASN A 124 -9.22 13.44 -23.21
CA ASN A 124 -7.97 14.04 -23.71
C ASN A 124 -6.80 14.03 -22.71
N LYS A 125 -6.81 13.10 -21.74
CA LYS A 125 -5.71 12.89 -20.80
C LYS A 125 -5.18 11.47 -21.00
N PRO A 126 -3.86 11.29 -21.19
CA PRO A 126 -3.26 9.96 -21.23
C PRO A 126 -3.23 9.35 -19.83
N TYR A 127 -3.57 8.08 -19.76
CA TYR A 127 -3.46 7.24 -18.57
C TYR A 127 -2.59 6.04 -18.92
N THR A 128 -1.58 5.79 -18.09
CA THR A 128 -0.74 4.61 -18.21
C THR A 128 -0.99 3.68 -17.03
N LEU A 129 -1.13 2.39 -17.32
CA LEU A 129 -1.11 1.32 -16.33
C LEU A 129 0.14 0.49 -16.56
N LEU A 130 0.81 0.11 -15.48
CA LEU A 130 1.89 -0.87 -15.53
C LEU A 130 1.36 -2.18 -14.94
N LEU A 131 1.74 -3.31 -15.49
CA LEU A 131 1.38 -4.63 -14.97
C LEU A 131 2.65 -5.48 -14.81
N ASN A 132 2.73 -6.16 -13.67
CA ASN A 132 3.72 -7.18 -13.44
C ASN A 132 3.49 -8.34 -14.41
N GLY A 133 4.50 -8.67 -15.23
CA GLY A 133 4.38 -9.70 -16.25
C GLY A 133 4.37 -11.14 -15.72
N GLN A 134 4.72 -11.35 -14.46
CA GLN A 134 4.66 -12.66 -13.80
C GLN A 134 3.34 -12.85 -13.04
N THR A 135 2.93 -11.86 -12.25
CA THR A 135 1.78 -11.99 -11.34
C THR A 135 0.49 -11.38 -11.87
N GLY A 136 0.56 -10.53 -12.88
CA GLY A 136 -0.59 -9.74 -13.37
C GLY A 136 -1.00 -8.60 -12.42
N CYS A 137 -0.24 -8.33 -11.36
CA CYS A 137 -0.50 -7.21 -10.46
C CYS A 137 -0.41 -5.88 -11.22
N ALA A 138 -1.50 -5.09 -11.19
CA ALA A 138 -1.58 -3.82 -11.90
C ALA A 138 -1.27 -2.64 -10.97
N ALA A 139 -0.35 -1.78 -11.41
CA ALA A 139 -0.04 -0.50 -10.82
C ALA A 139 -0.75 0.62 -11.60
N GLY A 140 -1.50 1.45 -10.87
CA GLY A 140 -2.28 2.54 -11.43
C GLY A 140 -3.78 2.25 -11.47
N ASN A 141 -4.59 3.31 -11.59
CA ASN A 141 -6.04 3.20 -11.58
C ASN A 141 -6.69 3.74 -12.85
N LEU A 142 -7.82 3.13 -13.20
CA LEU A 142 -8.69 3.61 -14.26
C LEU A 142 -9.43 4.89 -13.83
N PRO A 143 -9.66 5.85 -14.75
CA PRO A 143 -10.40 7.05 -14.45
C PRO A 143 -11.85 6.74 -14.08
N ILE A 144 -12.23 7.10 -12.85
CA ILE A 144 -13.60 6.93 -12.39
C ILE A 144 -14.44 8.13 -12.82
N HIS A 145 -15.65 7.87 -13.28
CA HIS A 145 -16.62 8.92 -13.53
C HIS A 145 -17.18 9.44 -12.20
N LYS A 146 -16.60 10.54 -11.69
CA LYS A 146 -16.95 11.14 -10.38
C LYS A 146 -18.46 11.28 -10.14
N GLY A 147 -19.21 11.73 -11.14
CA GLY A 147 -20.67 11.85 -11.04
C GLY A 147 -21.41 10.53 -10.92
N LYS A 148 -20.93 9.46 -11.57
CA LYS A 148 -21.55 8.12 -11.45
C LYS A 148 -21.20 7.51 -10.08
N ALA A 149 -19.97 7.68 -9.62
CA ALA A 149 -19.56 7.23 -8.29
C ALA A 149 -20.35 7.93 -7.17
N ALA A 150 -20.51 9.25 -7.25
CA ALA A 150 -21.32 10.02 -6.30
C ALA A 150 -22.80 9.59 -6.35
N LEU A 151 -23.36 9.37 -7.54
CA LEU A 151 -24.73 8.90 -7.69
C LEU A 151 -24.92 7.50 -7.09
N MET A 152 -24.02 6.55 -7.35
CA MET A 152 -24.08 5.21 -6.77
C MET A 152 -23.96 5.23 -5.24
N PHE A 153 -23.07 6.09 -4.72
CA PHE A 153 -22.96 6.30 -3.27
C PHE A 153 -24.27 6.83 -2.69
N LEU A 154 -24.85 7.88 -3.27
CA LEU A 154 -26.14 8.43 -2.83
C LEU A 154 -27.27 7.40 -2.92
N LEU A 155 -27.34 6.63 -4.00
CA LEU A 155 -28.37 5.61 -4.17
C LEU A 155 -28.24 4.47 -3.14
N SER A 156 -27.01 4.05 -2.83
CA SER A 156 -26.77 3.09 -1.75
C SER A 156 -27.16 3.64 -0.38
N ALA A 157 -26.86 4.92 -0.11
CA ALA A 157 -27.27 5.56 1.15
C ALA A 157 -28.80 5.65 1.27
N ILE A 158 -29.50 6.04 0.20
CA ILE A 158 -30.97 6.16 0.17
C ILE A 158 -31.66 4.79 0.33
N THR A 159 -31.05 3.70 -0.13
CA THR A 159 -31.64 2.36 -0.04
C THR A 159 -31.35 1.67 1.28
N VAL A 160 -30.10 1.73 1.77
CA VAL A 160 -29.67 1.02 2.98
C VAL A 160 -30.17 1.70 4.25
N THR A 161 -30.16 3.04 4.30
CA THR A 161 -30.57 3.81 5.49
C THR A 161 -32.02 3.53 5.94
N PRO A 162 -33.05 3.57 5.08
CA PRO A 162 -34.42 3.33 5.52
C PRO A 162 -34.68 1.87 5.94
N ILE A 163 -34.00 0.90 5.31
CA ILE A 163 -34.11 -0.51 5.71
C ILE A 163 -33.57 -0.68 7.13
N PHE A 164 -32.41 -0.09 7.40
CA PHE A 164 -31.80 -0.13 8.73
C PHE A 164 -32.63 0.65 9.77
N ALA A 165 -33.20 1.80 9.38
CA ALA A 165 -34.15 2.56 10.20
C ALA A 165 -35.38 1.75 10.57
N PHE A 166 -36.00 1.09 9.61
CA PHE A 166 -37.16 0.23 9.83
C PHE A 166 -36.84 -0.93 10.77
N LEU A 167 -35.73 -1.65 10.53
CA LEU A 167 -35.27 -2.73 11.41
C LEU A 167 -35.01 -2.24 12.83
N SER A 168 -34.32 -1.11 12.99
CA SER A 168 -34.03 -0.53 14.30
C SER A 168 -35.32 -0.10 15.04
N HIS A 169 -36.31 0.42 14.31
CA HIS A 169 -37.61 0.80 14.86
C HIS A 169 -38.44 -0.41 15.28
N TYR A 170 -38.45 -1.47 14.45
CA TYR A 170 -39.11 -2.73 14.78
C TYR A 170 -38.53 -3.35 16.06
N ILE A 171 -37.19 -3.40 16.18
CA ILE A 171 -36.51 -3.87 17.39
C ILE A 171 -36.90 -3.01 18.60
N TYR A 172 -36.91 -1.68 18.44
CA TYR A 172 -37.32 -0.77 19.52
C TYR A 172 -38.75 -1.04 19.99
N LEU A 173 -39.70 -1.24 19.07
CA LEU A 173 -41.09 -1.55 19.41
C LEU A 173 -41.25 -2.92 20.07
N ALA A 174 -40.53 -3.94 19.59
CA ALA A 174 -40.55 -5.28 20.17
C ALA A 174 -40.07 -5.26 21.63
N PHE A 175 -39.01 -4.51 21.93
CA PHE A 175 -38.53 -4.32 23.31
C PHE A 175 -39.43 -3.39 24.14
N ALA A 176 -40.07 -2.39 23.53
CA ALA A 176 -40.94 -1.44 24.22
C ALA A 176 -42.21 -2.05 24.82
N TYR A 177 -42.65 -3.20 24.30
CA TYR A 177 -43.82 -3.90 24.81
C TYR A 177 -43.59 -4.58 26.17
N GLU A 178 -42.36 -5.02 26.44
CA GLU A 178 -42.04 -5.94 27.54
C GLU A 178 -41.18 -5.32 28.65
N GLN A 179 -40.45 -4.23 28.37
CA GLN A 179 -39.44 -3.66 29.27
C GLN A 179 -39.85 -2.36 30.00
N SER A 180 -39.24 -2.09 31.17
CA SER A 180 -39.42 -0.86 31.94
C SER A 180 -38.89 0.41 31.21
N ARG A 181 -39.38 1.60 31.59
CA ARG A 181 -38.97 2.90 31.02
C ARG A 181 -37.45 3.16 31.07
N ALA A 182 -36.78 2.68 32.13
CA ALA A 182 -35.32 2.78 32.26
C ALA A 182 -34.61 1.90 31.22
N GLU A 183 -35.12 0.68 31.03
CA GLU A 183 -34.72 -0.30 30.01
C GLU A 183 -34.61 0.34 28.60
N LEU A 184 -35.70 1.03 28.24
CA LEU A 184 -35.86 1.68 26.93
C LEU A 184 -34.97 2.89 26.72
N GLY A 185 -34.69 3.64 27.78
CA GLY A 185 -33.72 4.73 27.77
C GLY A 185 -32.34 4.23 27.36
N ILE A 186 -31.87 3.13 27.96
CA ILE A 186 -30.58 2.52 27.62
C ILE A 186 -30.56 2.04 26.17
N LEU A 187 -31.61 1.34 25.72
CA LEU A 187 -31.71 0.85 24.33
C LEU A 187 -31.62 1.98 23.30
N SER A 188 -32.32 3.10 23.53
CA SER A 188 -32.27 4.26 22.62
C SER A 188 -30.89 4.89 22.51
N VAL A 189 -30.17 5.04 23.64
CA VAL A 189 -28.79 5.55 23.65
C VAL A 189 -27.86 4.60 22.90
N VAL A 190 -28.02 3.29 23.09
CA VAL A 190 -27.24 2.28 22.38
C VAL A 190 -27.50 2.33 20.87
N LEU A 191 -28.77 2.42 20.44
CA LEU A 191 -29.11 2.54 19.01
C LEU A 191 -28.50 3.80 18.39
N ILE A 192 -28.59 4.95 19.06
CA ILE A 192 -27.97 6.21 18.59
C ILE A 192 -26.45 6.05 18.47
N ALA A 193 -25.80 5.43 19.45
CA ALA A 193 -24.36 5.17 19.42
C ALA A 193 -23.97 4.26 18.25
N VAL A 194 -24.75 3.21 17.98
CA VAL A 194 -24.55 2.32 16.83
C VAL A 194 -24.70 3.07 15.51
N TYR A 195 -25.73 3.93 15.37
CA TYR A 195 -25.88 4.80 14.19
C TYR A 195 -24.67 5.72 13.99
N ALA A 196 -24.20 6.35 15.06
CA ALA A 196 -23.04 7.23 15.01
C ALA A 196 -21.77 6.48 14.56
N LEU A 197 -21.56 5.25 15.04
CA LEU A 197 -20.44 4.39 14.63
C LEU A 197 -20.55 3.99 13.16
N ILE A 198 -21.73 3.57 12.68
CA ILE A 198 -21.92 3.19 11.27
C ILE A 198 -21.61 4.37 10.35
N ILE A 199 -22.10 5.57 10.69
CA ILE A 199 -21.82 6.79 9.92
C ILE A 199 -20.32 7.10 9.94
N PHE A 200 -19.68 7.03 11.11
CA PHE A 200 -18.25 7.27 11.27
C PHE A 200 -17.42 6.30 10.41
N PHE A 201 -17.65 5.00 10.52
CA PHE A 201 -16.94 3.99 9.74
C PHE A 201 -17.22 4.12 8.23
N GLY A 202 -18.45 4.48 7.83
CA GLY A 202 -18.80 4.74 6.44
C GLY A 202 -18.03 5.91 5.85
N ILE A 203 -17.89 7.01 6.60
CA ILE A 203 -17.10 8.19 6.20
C ILE A 203 -15.62 7.83 6.12
N CYS A 204 -15.07 7.15 7.14
CA CYS A 204 -13.67 6.73 7.15
C CYS A 204 -13.36 5.80 5.97
N PHE A 205 -14.21 4.81 5.70
CA PHE A 205 -14.04 3.92 4.55
C PHE A 205 -14.11 4.68 3.23
N GLY A 206 -15.07 5.59 3.08
CA GLY A 206 -15.17 6.45 1.90
C GLY A 206 -13.91 7.28 1.68
N TYR A 207 -13.37 7.89 2.75
CA TYR A 207 -12.12 8.65 2.69
C TYR A 207 -10.95 7.78 2.22
N ILE A 208 -10.72 6.63 2.87
CA ILE A 208 -9.62 5.71 2.53
C ILE A 208 -9.73 5.22 1.08
N ALA A 209 -10.94 4.84 0.64
CA ALA A 209 -11.17 4.38 -0.73
C ALA A 209 -10.86 5.49 -1.75
N THR A 210 -11.31 6.72 -1.50
CA THR A 210 -11.02 7.86 -2.39
C THR A 210 -9.54 8.20 -2.44
N GLU A 211 -8.84 8.13 -1.31
CA GLU A 211 -7.40 8.39 -1.25
C GLU A 211 -6.61 7.37 -2.07
N SER A 212 -6.92 6.08 -1.93
CA SER A 212 -6.32 4.99 -2.71
C SER A 212 -6.52 5.21 -4.22
N ILE A 213 -7.74 5.58 -4.62
CA ILE A 213 -8.06 5.87 -6.02
C ILE A 213 -7.26 7.07 -6.54
N ILE A 214 -7.17 8.15 -5.76
CA ILE A 214 -6.44 9.36 -6.14
C ILE A 214 -4.95 9.05 -6.31
N LYS A 215 -4.35 8.28 -5.38
CA LYS A 215 -2.96 7.84 -5.49
C LYS A 215 -2.71 7.03 -6.77
N GLY A 216 -3.58 6.06 -7.07
CA GLY A 216 -3.48 5.28 -8.31
C GLY A 216 -3.65 6.12 -9.58
N LEU A 217 -4.55 7.12 -9.58
CA LEU A 217 -4.72 8.05 -10.69
C LEU A 217 -3.54 9.00 -10.87
N ASN A 218 -2.91 9.43 -9.78
CA ASN A 218 -1.72 10.25 -9.82
C ASN A 218 -0.52 9.46 -10.36
N PHE A 219 -0.39 8.19 -9.99
CA PHE A 219 0.60 7.28 -10.58
C PHE A 219 0.39 7.12 -12.09
N SER A 220 -0.84 6.81 -12.53
CA SER A 220 -1.13 6.63 -13.96
C SER A 220 -0.91 7.89 -14.82
N ARG A 221 -0.85 9.05 -14.16
CA ARG A 221 -0.60 10.36 -14.78
C ARG A 221 0.78 10.90 -14.44
N SER A 222 1.64 10.13 -13.77
CA SER A 222 2.96 10.60 -13.37
C SER A 222 3.81 10.88 -14.60
N LYS A 223 4.63 11.92 -14.55
CA LYS A 223 5.51 12.27 -15.66
C LYS A 223 6.50 11.14 -15.95
N ASN A 224 7.02 10.49 -14.90
CA ASN A 224 7.98 9.39 -15.01
C ASN A 224 7.38 8.20 -15.76
N VAL A 225 6.17 7.78 -15.39
CA VAL A 225 5.48 6.67 -16.07
C VAL A 225 5.13 7.05 -17.51
N GLN A 226 4.72 8.30 -17.76
CA GLN A 226 4.44 8.76 -19.12
C GLN A 226 5.70 8.85 -19.99
N SER A 227 6.82 9.36 -19.46
CA SER A 227 8.09 9.39 -20.20
C SER A 227 8.62 7.99 -20.46
N PHE A 228 8.53 7.09 -19.47
CA PHE A 228 8.90 5.68 -19.59
C PHE A 228 8.20 5.02 -20.78
N VAL A 229 6.89 5.21 -20.92
CA VAL A 229 6.15 4.64 -22.06
C VAL A 229 6.44 5.37 -23.35
N LYS A 230 6.48 6.70 -23.34
CA LYS A 230 6.66 7.50 -24.55
C LYS A 230 7.98 7.20 -25.26
N GLU A 231 9.08 7.08 -24.52
CA GLU A 231 10.40 6.72 -25.06
C GLU A 231 10.40 5.37 -25.80
N ARG A 232 9.44 4.49 -25.51
CA ARG A 232 9.30 3.17 -26.14
C ARG A 232 8.37 3.20 -27.35
N GLN A 233 7.40 4.11 -27.37
CA GLN A 233 6.42 4.23 -28.45
C GLN A 233 6.91 5.06 -29.65
N ASP A 234 7.89 5.94 -29.43
CA ASP A 234 8.38 6.89 -30.45
C ASP A 234 9.55 6.35 -31.33
N ILE A 235 9.78 5.03 -31.38
CA ILE A 235 10.83 4.36 -32.19
C ILE A 235 10.20 3.65 -33.39
#